data_AF-A0A1G0XGK6-F1
#
_entry.id   AF-A0A1G0XGK6-F1
#
_cell.length_a   1.000
_cell.length_b   1.000
_cell.length_c   1.000
_cell.angle_alpha   90.00
_cell.angle_beta   90.00
_cell.angle_gamma   90.00
#
_symmetry.space_group_name_H-M   'P 1'
#
loop_
_entity.id
_entity.type
_entity.pdbx_description
1 polymer ?
#
loop_
_entity_poly.entity_id
_entity_poly.type
_entity_poly.pdbx_seq_one_letter_code
_entity_poly.pdbx_strand_id
1 'polypeptide(L)'
;MISALKTNHNIDLTSDTNTQINQIIKEINSSNASNFSNKIIFLNNIFLNRPYQFSALGEGANGEFDQSPLYRTDAFDCETYVDTILALALSKDLNSFKNNIQKIRYKDGEISFLKRNHFTCIDWNKNNQQQAFVKDITNTILNKQNKSIALIAKADIDKANWYKNISANRIYLPNSSTKERSLKLKILRNSGNKLQKSLSEISYIPFKAFFNKNNKPNMQLIKQIPNGSIMEIVRPNWELRKKIGTDLIISHLGFVIWENNQPFFVHASSEMQKVVKVSLIDYLLNSKKNNKNNGVNIQIICEKITNA
;
A
#
# COMPACT_ATOMS: atom_id res chain seq x y z
N MET A 1 -12.81 -28.36 5.36
CA MET A 1 -11.79 -29.11 4.60
C MET A 1 -11.69 -28.50 3.22
N ILE A 2 -10.82 -27.49 3.06
CA ILE A 2 -10.57 -26.87 1.76
C ILE A 2 -9.41 -27.62 1.13
N SER A 3 -9.73 -28.36 0.08
CA SER A 3 -8.80 -29.04 -0.80
C SER A 3 -7.83 -28.02 -1.38
N ALA A 4 -6.55 -28.17 -1.03
CA ALA A 4 -5.47 -27.43 -1.63
C ALA A 4 -5.34 -27.85 -3.11
N LEU A 5 -5.73 -26.96 -4.02
CA LEU A 5 -5.27 -27.01 -5.40
C LEU A 5 -3.76 -26.76 -5.38
N LYS A 6 -3.01 -27.86 -5.36
CA LYS A 6 -1.58 -27.90 -5.66
C LYS A 6 -1.42 -27.51 -7.13
N THR A 7 -1.08 -26.25 -7.40
CA THR A 7 -0.43 -25.90 -8.65
C THR A 7 1.06 -26.17 -8.48
N ASN A 8 1.49 -27.36 -8.89
CA ASN A 8 2.87 -27.65 -9.20
C ASN A 8 3.26 -26.83 -10.43
N HIS A 9 4.05 -25.79 -10.26
CA HIS A 9 5.05 -25.36 -11.24
C HIS A 9 6.09 -24.49 -10.55
N ASN A 10 7.23 -25.10 -10.22
CA ASN A 10 8.52 -24.42 -10.05
C ASN A 10 8.96 -23.86 -11.41
N ILE A 11 8.20 -22.90 -11.94
CA ILE A 11 8.78 -21.89 -12.82
C ILE A 11 9.63 -21.03 -11.88
N ASP A 12 10.85 -20.67 -12.28
CA ASP A 12 11.63 -19.65 -11.58
C ASP A 12 10.83 -18.33 -11.64
N LEU A 13 9.91 -18.15 -10.69
CA LEU A 13 8.97 -17.04 -10.60
C LEU A 13 9.72 -15.72 -10.69
N THR A 14 10.97 -15.69 -10.21
CA THR A 14 11.87 -14.54 -10.25
C THR A 14 12.37 -14.21 -11.67
N SER A 15 12.71 -15.21 -12.48
CA SER A 15 13.16 -15.00 -13.86
C SER A 15 12.02 -14.51 -14.77
N ASP A 16 10.83 -15.10 -14.64
CA ASP A 16 9.64 -14.66 -15.37
C ASP A 16 9.20 -13.25 -14.93
N THR A 17 9.17 -12.98 -13.62
CA THR A 17 8.85 -11.66 -13.08
C THR A 17 9.83 -10.58 -13.59
N ASN A 18 11.14 -10.86 -13.61
CA ASN A 18 12.14 -9.92 -14.15
C ASN A 18 11.89 -9.61 -15.63
N THR A 19 11.50 -10.61 -16.41
CA THR A 19 11.17 -10.46 -17.84
C THR A 19 9.94 -9.58 -18.03
N GLN A 20 8.89 -9.83 -17.25
CA GLN A 20 7.65 -9.03 -17.28
C GLN A 20 7.90 -7.57 -16.87
N ILE A 21 8.68 -7.33 -15.80
CA ILE A 21 9.05 -5.97 -15.38
C ILE A 21 9.83 -5.25 -16.48
N ASN A 22 10.82 -5.91 -17.07
CA ASN A 22 11.59 -5.34 -18.19
C ASN A 22 10.69 -4.97 -19.37
N GLN A 23 9.73 -5.83 -19.71
CA GLN A 23 8.76 -5.56 -20.77
C GLN A 23 7.87 -4.35 -20.43
N ILE A 24 7.30 -4.32 -19.22
CA ILE A 24 6.47 -3.20 -18.76
C ILE A 24 7.25 -1.87 -18.83
N ILE A 25 8.51 -1.86 -18.37
CA ILE A 25 9.35 -0.66 -18.42
C ILE A 25 9.63 -0.24 -19.87
N LYS A 26 9.91 -1.19 -20.77
CA LYS A 26 10.07 -0.89 -22.20
C LYS A 26 8.81 -0.31 -22.81
N GLU A 27 7.64 -0.84 -22.50
CA GLU A 27 6.36 -0.32 -22.98
C GLU A 27 6.10 1.10 -22.47
N ILE A 28 6.39 1.38 -21.19
CA ILE A 28 6.30 2.75 -20.66
C ILE A 28 7.23 3.70 -21.41
N ASN A 29 8.50 3.32 -21.58
CA ASN A 29 9.50 4.17 -22.22
C ASN A 29 9.22 4.39 -23.72
N SER A 30 8.55 3.43 -24.37
CA SER A 30 8.20 3.49 -25.80
C SER A 30 6.88 4.22 -26.04
N SER A 31 5.96 4.16 -25.08
CA SER A 31 4.79 5.03 -25.07
C SER A 31 5.30 6.47 -24.87
N ASN A 32 4.93 7.41 -25.73
CA ASN A 32 5.13 8.85 -25.50
C ASN A 32 4.24 9.33 -24.33
N ALA A 33 4.23 8.63 -23.20
CA ALA A 33 3.64 9.05 -21.94
C ALA A 33 4.47 10.21 -21.39
N SER A 34 4.40 11.35 -22.07
CA SER A 34 5.13 12.58 -21.79
C SER A 34 4.79 13.21 -20.44
N ASN A 35 3.80 12.65 -19.72
CA ASN A 35 3.40 13.07 -18.39
C ASN A 35 3.37 11.85 -17.45
N PHE A 36 4.04 12.00 -16.30
CA PHE A 36 4.10 11.03 -15.21
C PHE A 36 2.73 10.45 -14.81
N SER A 37 1.66 11.26 -14.86
CA SER A 37 0.31 10.79 -14.57
C SER A 37 -0.15 9.68 -15.52
N ASN A 38 0.19 9.77 -16.81
CA ASN A 38 -0.16 8.74 -17.80
C ASN A 38 0.60 7.42 -17.54
N LYS A 39 1.84 7.49 -17.04
CA LYS A 39 2.60 6.31 -16.60
C LYS A 39 1.86 5.57 -15.48
N ILE A 40 1.31 6.30 -14.50
CA ILE A 40 0.53 5.70 -13.40
C ILE A 40 -0.76 5.05 -13.91
N ILE A 41 -1.47 5.70 -14.84
CA ILE A 41 -2.71 5.15 -15.44
C ILE A 41 -2.42 3.85 -16.19
N PHE A 42 -1.38 3.87 -17.03
CA PHE A 42 -0.93 2.70 -17.78
C PHE A 42 -0.60 1.53 -16.85
N LEU A 43 0.18 1.79 -15.80
CA LEU A 43 0.54 0.79 -14.79
C LEU A 43 -0.68 0.22 -14.05
N ASN A 44 -1.63 1.07 -13.66
CA ASN A 44 -2.87 0.62 -13.03
C ASN A 44 -3.68 -0.31 -13.96
N ASN A 45 -3.73 0.01 -15.26
CA ASN A 45 -4.46 -0.79 -16.25
C ASN A 45 -3.83 -2.17 -16.49
N ILE A 46 -2.49 -2.27 -16.55
CA ILE A 46 -1.80 -3.57 -16.75
C ILE A 46 -2.12 -4.58 -15.65
N PHE A 47 -2.24 -4.10 -14.42
CA PHE A 47 -2.44 -4.97 -13.26
C PHE A 47 -3.91 -5.20 -12.89
N LEU A 48 -4.87 -4.66 -13.65
CA LEU A 48 -6.29 -4.96 -13.45
C LEU A 48 -6.55 -6.47 -13.51
N ASN A 49 -7.46 -6.94 -12.66
CA ASN A 49 -7.83 -8.35 -12.49
C ASN A 49 -6.74 -9.28 -11.95
N ARG A 50 -5.52 -8.80 -11.63
CA ARG A 50 -4.53 -9.62 -10.93
C ARG A 50 -5.09 -10.10 -9.58
N PRO A 51 -4.98 -11.40 -9.24
CA PRO A 51 -5.49 -11.95 -7.99
C PRO A 51 -5.05 -11.18 -6.74
N TYR A 52 -5.94 -11.14 -5.76
CA TYR A 52 -5.58 -10.69 -4.43
C TYR A 52 -4.80 -11.81 -3.71
N GLN A 53 -3.64 -11.47 -3.15
CA GLN A 53 -2.92 -12.36 -2.25
C GLN A 53 -2.52 -11.60 -0.99
N PHE A 54 -3.05 -12.01 0.16
CA PHE A 54 -2.64 -11.47 1.44
C PHE A 54 -1.16 -11.78 1.70
N SER A 55 -0.37 -10.78 2.11
CA SER A 55 1.08 -10.93 2.34
C SER A 55 1.78 -11.41 1.07
N ALA A 56 1.53 -10.72 -0.05
CA ALA A 56 2.00 -11.13 -1.37
C ALA A 56 3.53 -11.18 -1.51
N LEU A 57 4.23 -10.39 -0.70
CA LEU A 57 5.68 -10.19 -0.73
C LEU A 57 6.33 -10.42 0.64
N GLY A 58 7.60 -10.79 0.64
CA GLY A 58 8.45 -11.04 1.82
C GLY A 58 9.87 -10.52 1.61
N GLU A 59 10.83 -11.15 2.28
CA GLU A 59 12.27 -10.81 2.26
C GLU A 59 13.07 -11.63 1.23
N GLY A 60 12.40 -12.37 0.35
CA GLY A 60 13.01 -13.17 -0.71
C GLY A 60 13.54 -14.52 -0.23
N ALA A 61 14.15 -15.30 -1.14
CA ALA A 61 14.55 -16.69 -0.87
C ALA A 61 15.46 -16.88 0.35
N ASN A 62 16.22 -15.84 0.72
CA ASN A 62 17.13 -15.84 1.88
C ASN A 62 16.54 -15.12 3.11
N GLY A 63 15.25 -14.78 3.09
CA GLY A 63 14.55 -14.14 4.20
C GLY A 63 14.56 -15.00 5.46
N GLU A 64 14.83 -14.37 6.61
CA GLU A 64 14.94 -15.10 7.88
C GLU A 64 13.57 -15.62 8.39
N PHE A 65 12.50 -14.86 8.15
CA PHE A 65 11.16 -15.14 8.67
C PHE A 65 10.13 -15.36 7.56
N ASP A 66 10.26 -14.66 6.44
CA ASP A 66 9.29 -14.68 5.33
C ASP A 66 10.04 -14.76 3.98
N GLN A 67 10.07 -15.98 3.41
CA GLN A 67 10.69 -16.29 2.12
C GLN A 67 9.78 -16.02 0.92
N SER A 68 8.69 -15.28 1.10
CA SER A 68 7.88 -14.78 -0.01
C SER A 68 8.74 -13.83 -0.88
N PRO A 69 8.47 -13.71 -2.19
CA PRO A 69 9.34 -12.98 -3.10
C PRO A 69 9.46 -11.49 -2.74
N LEU A 70 10.56 -10.85 -3.16
CA LEU A 70 10.79 -9.42 -2.92
C LEU A 70 9.85 -8.51 -3.73
N TYR A 71 9.42 -9.00 -4.89
CA TYR A 71 8.49 -8.38 -5.83
C TYR A 71 7.88 -9.48 -6.71
N ARG A 72 6.71 -9.20 -7.28
CA ARG A 72 5.98 -10.09 -8.20
C ARG A 72 5.02 -9.28 -9.06
N THR A 73 4.51 -9.87 -10.13
CA THR A 73 3.59 -9.22 -11.08
C THR A 73 2.25 -9.95 -11.23
N ASP A 74 2.11 -11.12 -10.61
CA ASP A 74 0.99 -12.03 -10.77
C ASP A 74 -0.10 -11.90 -9.70
N ALA A 75 0.22 -11.42 -8.48
CA ALA A 75 -0.76 -11.21 -7.41
C ALA A 75 -0.33 -10.13 -6.42
N PHE A 76 -1.31 -9.48 -5.77
CA PHE A 76 -1.04 -8.35 -4.86
C PHE A 76 -2.00 -8.33 -3.66
N ASP A 77 -1.54 -7.80 -2.53
CA ASP A 77 -2.42 -7.13 -1.57
C ASP A 77 -2.41 -5.62 -1.81
N CYS A 78 -3.11 -4.84 -0.98
CA CYS A 78 -3.27 -3.41 -1.19
C CYS A 78 -1.96 -2.62 -1.11
N GLU A 79 -1.07 -2.98 -0.19
CA GLU A 79 0.22 -2.29 -0.01
C GLU A 79 1.19 -2.68 -1.13
N THR A 80 1.35 -3.99 -1.37
CA THR A 80 2.27 -4.50 -2.40
C THR A 80 1.88 -4.08 -3.82
N TYR A 81 0.59 -3.84 -4.08
CA TYR A 81 0.10 -3.22 -5.31
C TYR A 81 0.61 -1.78 -5.47
N VAL A 82 0.45 -0.96 -4.43
CA VAL A 82 0.90 0.43 -4.43
C VAL A 82 2.43 0.50 -4.52
N ASP A 83 3.15 -0.34 -3.78
CA ASP A 83 4.60 -0.43 -3.83
C ASP A 83 5.11 -0.74 -5.24
N THR A 84 4.50 -1.72 -5.91
CA THR A 84 4.91 -2.18 -7.24
C THR A 84 4.70 -1.09 -8.28
N ILE A 85 3.53 -0.44 -8.28
CA ILE A 85 3.24 0.67 -9.20
C ILE A 85 4.17 1.85 -8.91
N LEU A 86 4.37 2.22 -7.65
CA LEU A 86 5.27 3.31 -7.27
C LEU A 86 6.71 3.04 -7.72
N ALA A 87 7.21 1.82 -7.52
CA ALA A 87 8.54 1.43 -7.96
C ALA A 87 8.67 1.48 -9.48
N LEU A 88 7.74 0.89 -10.23
CA LEU A 88 7.75 0.93 -11.70
C LEU A 88 7.65 2.36 -12.25
N ALA A 89 6.79 3.18 -11.64
CA ALA A 89 6.62 4.59 -11.99
C ALA A 89 7.93 5.38 -11.92
N LEU A 90 8.79 5.04 -10.97
CA LEU A 90 10.03 5.76 -10.69
C LEU A 90 11.29 5.08 -11.25
N SER A 91 11.11 4.05 -12.07
CA SER A 91 12.21 3.28 -12.64
C SER A 91 12.32 3.45 -14.14
N LYS A 92 13.57 3.37 -14.61
CA LYS A 92 13.96 3.44 -16.03
C LYS A 92 14.37 2.08 -16.60
N ASP A 93 14.69 1.14 -15.71
CA ASP A 93 15.17 -0.21 -16.00
C ASP A 93 14.90 -1.14 -14.80
N LEU A 94 15.14 -2.44 -14.97
CA LEU A 94 14.92 -3.44 -13.92
C LEU A 94 15.79 -3.21 -12.67
N ASN A 95 17.02 -2.71 -12.82
CA ASN A 95 17.92 -2.50 -11.69
C ASN A 95 17.42 -1.35 -10.79
N SER A 96 17.02 -0.24 -11.40
CA SER A 96 16.37 0.87 -10.72
C SER A 96 15.03 0.46 -10.12
N PHE A 97 14.27 -0.45 -10.75
CA PHE A 97 13.07 -1.05 -10.13
C PHE A 97 13.41 -1.81 -8.86
N LYS A 98 14.38 -2.74 -8.90
CA LYS A 98 14.81 -3.51 -7.73
C LYS A 98 15.27 -2.61 -6.59
N ASN A 99 16.03 -1.55 -6.90
CA ASN A 99 16.46 -0.56 -5.91
C ASN A 99 15.29 0.24 -5.32
N ASN A 100 14.35 0.70 -6.16
CA ASN A 100 13.21 1.48 -5.71
C ASN A 100 12.27 0.64 -4.84
N ILE A 101 11.87 -0.56 -5.28
CA ILE A 101 10.97 -1.41 -4.50
C ILE A 101 11.57 -1.78 -3.14
N GLN A 102 12.90 -1.98 -3.08
CA GLN A 102 13.62 -2.21 -1.83
C GLN A 102 13.57 -0.98 -0.91
N LYS A 103 13.86 0.22 -1.42
CA LYS A 103 13.81 1.47 -0.64
C LYS A 103 12.39 1.87 -0.20
N ILE A 104 11.38 1.51 -0.98
CA ILE A 104 9.97 1.77 -0.68
C ILE A 104 9.48 0.85 0.45
N ARG A 105 9.86 -0.43 0.40
CA ARG A 105 9.36 -1.45 1.32
C ARG A 105 10.15 -1.54 2.63
N TYR A 106 11.42 -1.16 2.62
CA TYR A 106 12.32 -1.32 3.77
C TYR A 106 12.95 -0.01 4.17
N LYS A 107 12.91 0.30 5.47
CA LYS A 107 13.62 1.43 6.05
C LYS A 107 15.11 1.34 5.68
N ASP A 108 15.67 2.45 5.20
CA ASP A 108 17.05 2.57 4.73
C ASP A 108 17.40 1.62 3.56
N GLY A 109 16.40 0.99 2.93
CA GLY A 109 16.58 -0.05 1.92
C GLY A 109 17.14 -1.36 2.48
N GLU A 110 17.14 -1.60 3.78
CA GLU A 110 17.72 -2.80 4.39
C GLU A 110 16.71 -3.95 4.45
N ILE A 111 16.88 -4.98 3.63
CA ILE A 111 15.95 -6.12 3.56
C ILE A 111 16.00 -6.92 4.86
N SER A 112 15.00 -6.73 5.72
CA SER A 112 14.71 -7.58 6.87
C SER A 112 13.27 -7.36 7.32
N PHE A 113 12.68 -8.37 7.98
CA PHE A 113 11.35 -8.21 8.58
C PHE A 113 11.32 -7.02 9.55
N LEU A 114 12.39 -6.79 10.31
CA LEU A 114 12.48 -5.72 11.31
C LEU A 114 12.49 -4.31 10.69
N LYS A 115 13.00 -4.19 9.46
CA LYS A 115 13.11 -2.93 8.72
C LYS A 115 11.98 -2.75 7.71
N ARG A 116 11.14 -3.77 7.47
CA ARG A 116 9.98 -3.66 6.59
C ARG A 116 8.98 -2.65 7.11
N ASN A 117 8.40 -1.87 6.21
CA ASN A 117 7.45 -0.80 6.52
C ASN A 117 6.04 -1.34 6.87
N HIS A 118 5.90 -2.10 7.97
CA HIS A 118 4.65 -2.79 8.30
C HIS A 118 3.49 -1.87 8.70
N PHE A 119 3.79 -0.69 9.24
CA PHE A 119 2.77 0.26 9.69
C PHE A 119 2.69 1.41 8.71
N THR A 120 1.63 1.46 7.89
CA THR A 120 1.52 2.43 6.79
C THR A 120 1.80 3.86 7.26
N CYS A 121 1.22 4.33 8.37
CA CYS A 121 1.45 5.71 8.82
C CYS A 121 2.87 5.97 9.36
N ILE A 122 3.32 5.21 10.37
CA ILE A 122 4.57 5.53 11.09
C ILE A 122 5.83 4.95 10.44
N ASP A 123 5.67 3.99 9.53
CA ASP A 123 6.78 3.40 8.78
C ASP A 123 6.70 3.80 7.30
N TRP A 124 5.67 3.35 6.56
CA TRP A 124 5.61 3.53 5.11
C TRP A 124 5.55 5.01 4.70
N ASN A 125 4.55 5.76 5.17
CA ASN A 125 4.36 7.18 4.85
C ASN A 125 5.57 7.97 5.33
N LYS A 126 5.98 7.77 6.59
CA LYS A 126 7.14 8.47 7.17
C LYS A 126 8.40 8.25 6.34
N ASN A 127 8.77 7.01 6.06
CA ASN A 127 10.02 6.69 5.37
C ASN A 127 9.96 7.08 3.88
N ASN A 128 8.82 6.92 3.22
CA ASN A 128 8.67 7.28 1.80
C ASN A 128 8.55 8.79 1.59
N GLN A 129 7.98 9.54 2.53
CA GLN A 129 8.02 11.01 2.51
C GLN A 129 9.43 11.54 2.78
N GLN A 130 10.16 10.98 3.75
CA GLN A 130 11.54 11.36 4.04
C GLN A 130 12.49 11.13 2.85
N GLN A 131 12.24 10.08 2.07
CA GLN A 131 13.00 9.75 0.86
C GLN A 131 12.47 10.47 -0.41
N ALA A 132 11.48 11.36 -0.27
CA ALA A 132 10.81 12.06 -1.36
C ALA A 132 10.28 11.12 -2.46
N PHE A 133 9.72 9.96 -2.08
CA PHE A 133 8.94 9.11 -2.98
C PHE A 133 7.50 9.60 -3.10
N VAL A 134 6.95 10.12 -2.01
CA VAL A 134 5.56 10.57 -1.89
C VAL A 134 5.46 11.83 -1.05
N LYS A 135 4.36 12.57 -1.18
CA LYS A 135 4.07 13.77 -0.40
C LYS A 135 2.59 13.81 -0.03
N ASP A 136 2.29 13.97 1.26
CA ASP A 136 0.94 14.22 1.76
C ASP A 136 0.46 15.60 1.31
N ILE A 137 -0.70 15.62 0.64
CA ILE A 137 -1.37 16.83 0.16
C ILE A 137 -2.77 17.00 0.77
N THR A 138 -3.11 16.21 1.78
CA THR A 138 -4.46 16.18 2.36
C THR A 138 -4.90 17.55 2.87
N ASN A 139 -3.97 18.31 3.47
CA ASN A 139 -4.22 19.66 3.96
C ASN A 139 -4.37 20.72 2.86
N THR A 140 -4.02 20.41 1.60
CA THR A 140 -4.18 21.33 0.47
C THR A 140 -5.54 21.20 -0.20
N ILE A 141 -6.39 20.28 0.24
CA ILE A 141 -7.77 20.16 -0.24
C ILE A 141 -8.65 21.11 0.58
N LEU A 142 -9.12 22.17 -0.08
CA LEU A 142 -9.77 23.30 0.56
C LEU A 142 -11.27 23.35 0.25
N ASN A 143 -12.05 23.88 1.18
CA ASN A 143 -13.45 24.23 0.95
C ASN A 143 -13.59 25.52 0.11
N LYS A 144 -14.84 25.94 -0.13
CA LYS A 144 -15.18 27.18 -0.86
C LYS A 144 -14.62 28.46 -0.22
N GLN A 145 -14.23 28.41 1.05
CA GLN A 145 -13.64 29.53 1.79
C GLN A 145 -12.10 29.43 1.85
N ASN A 146 -11.47 28.61 1.00
CA ASN A 146 -10.02 28.37 0.97
C ASN A 146 -9.44 27.89 2.31
N LYS A 147 -10.23 27.17 3.10
CA LYS A 147 -9.78 26.55 4.37
C LYS A 147 -9.67 25.04 4.23
N SER A 148 -8.61 24.47 4.78
CA SER A 148 -8.46 23.01 4.91
C SER A 148 -9.62 22.45 5.72
N ILE A 149 -10.15 21.33 5.25
CA ILE A 149 -11.19 20.54 5.93
C ILE A 149 -10.65 19.25 6.53
N ALA A 150 -9.32 19.08 6.48
CA ALA A 150 -8.68 17.91 7.05
C ALA A 150 -8.81 17.92 8.58
N LEU A 151 -9.01 16.74 9.13
CA LEU A 151 -8.96 16.45 10.56
C LEU A 151 -7.71 15.63 10.84
N ILE A 152 -7.35 15.51 12.12
CA ILE A 152 -6.23 14.68 12.56
C ILE A 152 -6.77 13.39 13.18
N ALA A 153 -6.28 12.24 12.68
CA ALA A 153 -6.48 10.94 13.32
C ALA A 153 -5.23 10.57 14.11
N LYS A 154 -5.42 9.99 15.30
CA LYS A 154 -4.34 9.53 16.18
C LYS A 154 -4.56 8.09 16.62
N ALA A 155 -3.48 7.36 16.86
CA ALA A 155 -3.49 6.03 17.48
C ALA A 155 -2.14 5.73 18.13
N ASP A 156 -2.15 5.02 19.25
CA ASP A 156 -0.91 4.50 19.83
C ASP A 156 -0.51 3.22 19.12
N ILE A 157 0.68 3.23 18.54
CA ILE A 157 1.28 2.05 17.94
C ILE A 157 2.20 1.39 18.95
N ASP A 158 1.77 0.22 19.44
CA ASP A 158 2.55 -0.62 20.35
C ASP A 158 3.21 -1.74 19.53
N LYS A 159 4.35 -1.42 18.91
CA LYS A 159 5.10 -2.42 18.13
C LYS A 159 5.52 -3.60 19.00
N ALA A 160 5.98 -3.37 20.23
CA ALA A 160 6.41 -4.45 21.11
C ALA A 160 5.28 -5.47 21.35
N ASN A 161 4.07 -5.01 21.65
CA ASN A 161 2.93 -5.89 21.82
C ASN A 161 2.43 -6.48 20.48
N TRP A 162 2.53 -5.74 19.37
CA TRP A 162 2.27 -6.30 18.03
C TRP A 162 3.19 -7.48 17.70
N TYR A 163 4.49 -7.34 17.94
CA TYR A 163 5.46 -8.42 17.73
C TYR A 163 5.08 -9.67 18.54
N LYS A 164 4.71 -9.51 19.82
CA LYS A 164 4.25 -10.63 20.68
C LYS A 164 3.02 -11.35 20.11
N ASN A 165 2.16 -10.63 19.39
CA ASN A 165 0.91 -11.13 18.81
C ASN A 165 1.03 -11.54 17.33
N ILE A 166 2.23 -11.53 16.74
CA ILE A 166 2.43 -12.03 15.37
C ILE A 166 1.95 -13.48 15.28
N SER A 167 1.10 -13.75 14.28
CA SER A 167 0.56 -15.07 13.99
C SER A 167 1.59 -15.98 13.29
N ALA A 168 1.47 -17.29 13.49
CA ALA A 168 2.36 -18.27 12.87
C ALA A 168 2.35 -18.25 11.34
N ASN A 169 1.24 -17.81 10.72
CA ASN A 169 1.14 -17.66 9.26
C ASN A 169 2.05 -16.54 8.68
N ARG A 170 2.66 -15.70 9.53
CA ARG A 170 3.68 -14.74 9.11
C ARG A 170 5.08 -15.34 9.00
N ILE A 171 5.26 -16.59 9.44
CA ILE A 171 6.50 -17.33 9.24
C ILE A 171 6.33 -18.22 8.01
N TYR A 172 6.82 -17.74 6.87
CA TYR A 172 6.80 -18.46 5.62
C TYR A 172 8.20 -18.95 5.29
N LEU A 173 8.47 -20.22 5.62
CA LEU A 173 9.73 -20.91 5.36
C LEU A 173 9.40 -22.28 4.74
N PRO A 174 9.20 -22.36 3.41
CA PRO A 174 8.67 -23.56 2.73
C PRO A 174 9.52 -24.81 2.96
N ASN A 175 10.83 -24.66 3.12
CA ASN A 175 11.77 -25.76 3.31
C ASN A 175 12.07 -26.07 4.79
N SER A 176 11.39 -25.42 5.73
CA SER A 176 11.61 -25.62 7.18
C SER A 176 10.52 -26.46 7.83
N SER A 177 10.93 -27.30 8.78
CA SER A 177 10.05 -28.07 9.64
C SER A 177 9.14 -27.17 10.50
N THR A 178 8.06 -27.75 11.02
CA THR A 178 7.17 -27.05 11.97
C THR A 178 7.90 -26.59 13.23
N LYS A 179 8.90 -27.36 13.70
CA LYS A 179 9.71 -27.02 14.87
C LYS A 179 10.58 -25.78 14.60
N GLU A 180 11.25 -25.72 13.45
CA GLU A 180 12.04 -24.56 13.05
C GLU A 180 11.20 -23.31 12.87
N ARG A 181 10.04 -23.41 12.21
CA ARG A 181 9.10 -22.29 12.06
C ARG A 181 8.60 -21.79 13.41
N SER A 182 8.32 -22.69 14.35
CA SER A 182 7.92 -22.32 15.72
C SER A 182 9.05 -21.62 16.49
N LEU A 183 10.30 -22.05 16.29
CA LEU A 183 11.47 -21.38 16.87
C LEU A 183 11.66 -19.98 16.28
N LYS A 184 11.56 -19.83 14.95
CA LYS A 184 11.62 -18.53 14.27
C LYS A 184 10.50 -17.59 14.70
N LEU A 185 9.28 -18.09 14.90
CA LEU A 185 8.20 -17.30 15.48
C LEU A 185 8.54 -16.79 16.89
N LYS A 186 9.13 -17.64 17.74
CA LYS A 186 9.57 -17.23 19.08
C LYS A 186 10.65 -16.15 19.03
N ILE A 187 11.64 -16.31 18.13
CA ILE A 187 12.70 -15.31 17.91
C ILE A 187 12.08 -13.99 17.46
N LEU A 188 11.19 -14.01 16.45
CA LEU A 188 10.54 -12.81 15.93
C LEU A 188 9.67 -12.12 16.98
N ARG A 189 8.86 -12.86 17.74
CA ARG A 189 8.06 -12.28 18.84
C ARG A 189 8.93 -11.56 19.87
N ASN A 190 10.14 -12.09 20.12
CA ASN A 190 11.07 -11.50 21.07
C ASN A 190 11.85 -10.30 20.53
N SER A 191 12.04 -10.18 19.22
CA SER A 191 12.82 -9.09 18.62
C SER A 191 12.17 -7.72 18.82
N GLY A 192 10.85 -7.67 19.00
CA GLY A 192 10.11 -6.43 19.27
C GLY A 192 10.14 -5.95 20.73
N ASN A 193 10.66 -6.73 21.68
CA ASN A 193 10.50 -6.48 23.12
C ASN A 193 11.04 -5.11 23.60
N LYS A 194 12.04 -4.55 22.90
CA LYS A 194 12.66 -3.26 23.25
C LYS A 194 12.08 -2.07 22.46
N LEU A 195 11.14 -2.31 21.54
CA LEU A 195 10.55 -1.25 20.72
C LEU A 195 9.62 -0.38 21.57
N GLN A 196 9.78 0.94 21.44
CA GLN A 196 8.94 1.89 22.16
C GLN A 196 7.59 2.07 21.46
N LYS A 197 6.56 2.38 22.26
CA LYS A 197 5.28 2.86 21.75
C LYS A 197 5.49 4.16 21.00
N SER A 198 4.77 4.32 19.90
CA SER A 198 4.87 5.50 19.04
C SER A 198 3.47 6.06 18.81
N LEU A 199 3.31 7.38 18.88
CA LEU A 199 2.07 8.01 18.46
C LEU A 199 2.05 8.09 16.93
N SER A 200 1.04 7.50 16.32
CA SER A 200 0.70 7.69 14.91
C SER A 200 -0.22 8.90 14.80
N GLU A 201 0.08 9.81 13.88
CA GLU A 201 -0.73 11.00 13.61
C GLU A 201 -0.80 11.24 12.10
N ILE A 202 -2.00 11.42 11.55
CA ILE A 202 -2.20 11.64 10.12
C ILE A 202 -3.36 12.59 9.84
N SER A 203 -3.20 13.45 8.84
CA SER A 203 -4.27 14.29 8.32
C SER A 203 -5.19 13.49 7.42
N TYR A 204 -6.51 13.68 7.53
CA TYR A 204 -7.48 12.97 6.69
C TYR A 204 -8.73 13.82 6.46
N ILE A 205 -9.40 13.61 5.33
CA ILE A 205 -10.70 14.23 5.02
C ILE A 205 -11.79 13.21 5.33
N PRO A 206 -12.72 13.48 6.26
CA PRO A 206 -13.76 12.53 6.62
C PRO A 206 -14.73 12.31 5.45
N PHE A 207 -15.22 11.09 5.26
CA PHE A 207 -16.11 10.72 4.15
C PHE A 207 -17.33 11.62 4.05
N LYS A 208 -17.88 12.06 5.19
CA LYS A 208 -19.01 12.99 5.24
C LYS A 208 -18.75 14.32 4.51
N ALA A 209 -17.51 14.78 4.39
CA ALA A 209 -17.18 16.04 3.74
C ALA A 209 -17.35 15.98 2.20
N PHE A 210 -17.21 14.80 1.60
CA PHE A 210 -17.37 14.59 0.16
C PHE A 210 -18.83 14.57 -0.31
N PHE A 211 -19.80 14.72 0.59
CA PHE A 211 -21.23 14.66 0.24
C PHE A 211 -22.05 15.69 0.99
N ASN A 212 -23.08 16.23 0.34
CA ASN A 212 -24.06 17.07 1.04
C ASN A 212 -25.07 16.24 1.86
N LYS A 213 -26.05 16.91 2.49
CA LYS A 213 -27.10 16.28 3.30
C LYS A 213 -27.96 15.28 2.52
N ASN A 214 -28.07 15.44 1.19
CA ASN A 214 -28.84 14.57 0.29
C ASN A 214 -27.95 13.53 -0.41
N ASN A 215 -26.74 13.27 0.09
CA ASN A 215 -25.75 12.37 -0.49
C ASN A 215 -25.31 12.70 -1.93
N LYS A 216 -25.52 13.94 -2.41
CA LYS A 216 -24.92 14.38 -3.67
C LYS A 216 -23.42 14.64 -3.46
N PRO A 217 -22.55 14.19 -4.39
CA PRO A 217 -21.10 14.34 -4.25
C PRO A 217 -20.68 15.81 -4.34
N ASN A 218 -19.73 16.20 -3.49
CA ASN A 218 -19.07 17.49 -3.52
C ASN A 218 -17.92 17.47 -4.54
N MET A 219 -18.28 17.65 -5.82
CA MET A 219 -17.31 17.60 -6.91
C MET A 219 -16.20 18.65 -6.82
N GLN A 220 -16.42 19.76 -6.12
CA GLN A 220 -15.36 20.75 -5.89
C GLN A 220 -14.22 20.19 -5.03
N LEU A 221 -14.53 19.37 -4.03
CA LEU A 221 -13.50 18.69 -3.23
C LEU A 221 -12.87 17.54 -4.00
N ILE A 222 -13.70 16.72 -4.65
CA ILE A 222 -13.22 15.51 -5.34
C ILE A 222 -12.24 15.90 -6.46
N LYS A 223 -12.56 16.92 -7.27
CA LYS A 223 -11.69 17.42 -8.36
C LYS A 223 -10.34 17.98 -7.89
N GLN A 224 -10.16 18.25 -6.61
CA GLN A 224 -8.86 18.67 -6.06
C GLN A 224 -7.91 17.49 -5.83
N ILE A 225 -8.39 16.24 -5.90
CA ILE A 225 -7.54 15.05 -5.79
C ILE A 225 -6.85 14.82 -7.14
N PRO A 226 -5.51 15.00 -7.23
CA PRO A 226 -4.79 14.84 -8.49
C PRO A 226 -4.90 13.42 -9.06
N ASN A 227 -4.84 13.31 -10.38
CA ASN A 227 -4.81 12.01 -11.05
C ASN A 227 -3.51 11.25 -10.72
N GLY A 228 -3.63 9.96 -10.41
CA GLY A 228 -2.51 9.13 -9.97
C GLY A 228 -2.14 9.27 -8.49
N SER A 229 -2.94 9.99 -7.70
CA SER A 229 -2.72 10.09 -6.24
C SER A 229 -2.91 8.75 -5.55
N ILE A 230 -2.14 8.50 -4.51
CA ILE A 230 -2.36 7.40 -3.57
C ILE A 230 -3.42 7.88 -2.57
N MET A 231 -4.46 7.08 -2.38
CA MET A 231 -5.53 7.31 -1.40
C MET A 231 -5.51 6.21 -0.35
N GLU A 232 -5.37 6.61 0.91
CA GLU A 232 -5.36 5.72 2.06
C GLU A 232 -6.68 5.84 2.83
N ILE A 233 -7.22 4.72 3.29
CA ILE A 233 -8.46 4.66 4.06
C ILE A 233 -8.15 4.79 5.54
N VAL A 234 -8.48 5.95 6.09
CA VAL A 234 -8.25 6.35 7.48
C VAL A 234 -9.46 6.01 8.36
N ARG A 235 -9.21 5.26 9.43
CA ARG A 235 -10.17 4.86 10.46
C ARG A 235 -9.72 5.42 11.81
N PRO A 236 -10.15 6.63 12.20
CA PRO A 236 -9.87 7.17 13.53
C PRO A 236 -10.43 6.24 14.62
N ASN A 237 -9.72 6.10 15.74
CA ASN A 237 -10.11 5.26 16.88
C ASN A 237 -10.35 3.78 16.50
N TRP A 238 -9.56 3.23 15.58
CA TRP A 238 -9.68 1.82 15.19
C TRP A 238 -8.96 0.91 16.18
N GLU A 239 -9.71 0.46 17.19
CA GLU A 239 -9.21 -0.37 18.27
C GLU A 239 -8.95 -1.82 17.82
N LEU A 240 -7.68 -2.16 17.67
CA LEU A 240 -7.24 -3.49 17.25
C LEU A 240 -6.31 -4.18 18.26
N ARG A 241 -6.03 -3.53 19.39
CA ARG A 241 -5.16 -4.07 20.46
C ARG A 241 -5.48 -5.51 20.83
N LYS A 242 -6.77 -5.87 20.97
CA LYS A 242 -7.18 -7.24 21.31
C LYS A 242 -6.88 -8.28 20.21
N LYS A 243 -6.85 -7.86 18.94
CA LYS A 243 -6.68 -8.77 17.80
C LYS A 243 -5.22 -8.91 17.37
N ILE A 244 -4.48 -7.80 17.35
CA ILE A 244 -3.12 -7.77 16.79
C ILE A 244 -2.09 -7.13 17.73
N GLY A 245 -2.46 -6.81 18.96
CA GLY A 245 -1.56 -6.24 19.96
C GLY A 245 -1.38 -4.71 19.89
N THR A 246 -1.92 -4.03 18.88
CA THR A 246 -1.81 -2.58 18.72
C THR A 246 -3.04 -1.98 18.03
N ASP A 247 -3.25 -0.68 18.16
CA ASP A 247 -4.20 0.06 17.31
C ASP A 247 -3.56 0.39 15.95
N LEU A 248 -4.41 0.76 14.98
CA LEU A 248 -4.01 1.21 13.65
C LEU A 248 -4.87 2.41 13.24
N ILE A 249 -4.43 3.13 12.21
CA ILE A 249 -5.21 4.24 11.62
C ILE A 249 -5.55 3.96 10.16
N ILE A 250 -4.62 3.39 9.41
CA ILE A 250 -4.81 3.09 7.99
C ILE A 250 -5.23 1.64 7.85
N SER A 251 -6.28 1.41 7.06
CA SER A 251 -6.89 0.09 6.87
C SER A 251 -6.76 -0.47 5.46
N HIS A 252 -6.51 0.40 4.48
CA HIS A 252 -6.50 0.06 3.06
C HIS A 252 -5.90 1.22 2.25
N LEU A 253 -5.46 0.95 1.02
CA LEU A 253 -4.92 1.96 0.11
C LEU A 253 -5.03 1.53 -1.36
N GLY A 254 -4.86 2.48 -2.26
CA GLY A 254 -4.86 2.31 -3.72
C GLY A 254 -4.67 3.64 -4.44
N PHE A 255 -4.98 3.69 -5.73
CA PHE A 255 -4.81 4.89 -6.56
C PHE A 255 -6.15 5.54 -6.92
N VAL A 256 -6.16 6.88 -6.99
CA VAL A 256 -7.24 7.66 -7.59
C VAL A 256 -6.88 7.96 -9.04
N ILE A 257 -7.69 7.43 -9.96
CA ILE A 257 -7.50 7.55 -11.40
C ILE A 257 -8.67 8.31 -12.03
N TRP A 258 -8.37 9.37 -12.78
CA TRP A 258 -9.37 10.11 -13.55
C TRP A 258 -9.35 9.65 -15.01
N GLU A 259 -10.50 9.22 -15.51
CA GLU A 259 -10.74 8.87 -16.91
C GLU A 259 -12.03 9.55 -17.37
N ASN A 260 -12.00 10.28 -18.49
CA ASN A 260 -13.19 10.96 -19.05
C ASN A 260 -13.95 11.81 -18.01
N ASN A 261 -13.23 12.56 -17.18
CA ASN A 261 -13.76 13.37 -16.06
C ASN A 261 -14.50 12.58 -14.96
N GLN A 262 -14.35 11.25 -14.92
CA GLN A 262 -14.87 10.39 -13.85
C GLN A 262 -13.72 9.88 -12.97
N PRO A 263 -13.85 10.00 -11.63
CA PRO A 263 -12.84 9.50 -10.71
C PRO A 263 -13.10 8.03 -10.35
N PHE A 264 -12.06 7.24 -10.39
CA PHE A 264 -12.05 5.84 -10.02
C PHE A 264 -11.07 5.58 -8.88
N PHE A 265 -11.37 4.60 -8.04
CA PHE A 265 -10.45 4.03 -7.08
C PHE A 265 -9.97 2.68 -7.62
N VAL A 266 -8.66 2.54 -7.81
CA VAL A 266 -8.02 1.31 -8.28
C VAL A 266 -7.22 0.70 -7.14
N HIS A 267 -7.55 -0.53 -6.74
CA HIS A 267 -6.93 -1.18 -5.60
C HIS A 267 -7.00 -2.70 -5.68
N ALA A 268 -6.06 -3.39 -5.02
CA ALA A 268 -6.17 -4.82 -4.75
C ALA A 268 -7.21 -5.07 -3.65
N SER A 269 -8.33 -5.70 -3.98
CA SER A 269 -9.47 -5.90 -3.09
C SER A 269 -9.50 -7.32 -2.52
N SER A 270 -9.46 -7.44 -1.19
CA SER A 270 -9.71 -8.73 -0.52
C SER A 270 -11.17 -9.16 -0.62
N GLU A 271 -12.12 -8.24 -0.78
CA GLU A 271 -13.53 -8.57 -0.96
C GLU A 271 -13.78 -9.16 -2.36
N MET A 272 -13.20 -8.54 -3.38
CA MET A 272 -13.37 -8.96 -4.78
C MET A 272 -12.29 -9.95 -5.25
N GLN A 273 -11.36 -10.31 -4.37
CA GLN A 273 -10.25 -11.26 -4.59
C GLN A 273 -9.34 -10.91 -5.80
N LYS A 274 -9.27 -9.63 -6.19
CA LYS A 274 -8.43 -9.15 -7.31
C LYS A 274 -8.20 -7.63 -7.26
N VAL A 275 -7.30 -7.14 -8.11
CA VAL A 275 -7.17 -5.72 -8.44
C VAL A 275 -8.39 -5.26 -9.25
N VAL A 276 -9.06 -4.23 -8.76
CA VAL A 276 -10.31 -3.72 -9.33
C VAL A 276 -10.24 -2.21 -9.51
N LYS A 277 -10.99 -1.73 -10.51
CA LYS A 277 -11.29 -0.32 -10.73
C LYS A 277 -12.77 -0.09 -10.42
N VAL A 278 -13.06 0.74 -9.42
CA VAL A 278 -14.44 1.06 -9.00
C VAL A 278 -14.67 2.57 -9.02
N SER A 279 -15.92 3.00 -9.15
CA SER A 279 -16.29 4.42 -9.02
C SER A 279 -15.84 4.96 -7.66
N LEU A 280 -15.02 6.02 -7.64
CA LEU A 280 -14.56 6.63 -6.39
C LEU A 280 -15.76 7.19 -5.61
N ILE A 281 -16.71 7.81 -6.29
CA ILE A 281 -17.89 8.41 -5.69
C ILE A 281 -18.70 7.34 -4.95
N ASP A 282 -18.97 6.21 -5.60
CA ASP A 282 -19.75 5.13 -5.00
C ASP A 282 -19.00 4.44 -3.87
N TYR A 283 -17.69 4.25 -4.03
CA TYR A 283 -16.83 3.71 -2.98
C TYR A 283 -16.86 4.58 -1.71
N LEU A 284 -16.68 5.90 -1.85
CA LEU A 284 -16.74 6.85 -0.73
C LEU A 284 -18.14 6.92 -0.12
N LEU A 285 -19.21 6.87 -0.93
CA LEU A 285 -20.58 6.90 -0.45
C LEU A 285 -20.93 5.64 0.35
N ASN A 286 -20.55 4.46 -0.14
CA ASN A 286 -20.76 3.20 0.57
C ASN A 286 -19.90 3.13 1.84
N SER A 287 -18.66 3.61 1.80
CA SER A 287 -17.80 3.71 2.98
C SER A 287 -18.37 4.67 4.04
N LYS A 288 -18.98 5.78 3.63
CA LYS A 288 -19.69 6.73 4.50
C LYS A 288 -20.86 6.07 5.24
N LYS A 289 -21.62 5.18 4.57
CA LYS A 289 -22.75 4.46 5.20
C LYS A 289 -22.27 3.56 6.34
N ASN A 290 -21.12 2.92 6.17
CA ASN A 290 -20.51 2.07 7.20
C ASN A 290 -19.98 2.89 8.38
N ASN A 291 -19.20 3.95 8.11
CA ASN A 291 -18.75 4.89 9.13
C ASN A 291 -18.40 6.25 8.53
N LYS A 292 -19.28 7.24 8.73
CA LYS A 292 -19.13 8.61 8.20
C LYS A 292 -17.95 9.42 8.76
N ASN A 293 -17.37 9.00 9.89
CA ASN A 293 -16.25 9.67 10.53
C ASN A 293 -14.89 9.11 10.10
N ASN A 294 -14.86 7.94 9.46
CA ASN A 294 -13.70 7.51 8.68
C ASN A 294 -13.49 8.46 7.49
N GLY A 295 -12.35 8.37 6.84
CA GLY A 295 -12.07 9.21 5.68
C GLY A 295 -10.85 8.77 4.91
N VAL A 296 -10.23 9.74 4.24
CA VAL A 296 -9.09 9.49 3.35
C VAL A 296 -7.92 10.40 3.62
N ASN A 297 -6.72 9.86 3.58
CA ASN A 297 -5.48 10.61 3.37
C ASN A 297 -5.11 10.54 1.88
N ILE A 298 -4.56 11.63 1.34
CA ILE A 298 -4.17 11.74 -0.07
C ILE A 298 -2.69 12.07 -0.15
N GLN A 299 -1.94 11.23 -0.86
CA GLN A 299 -0.55 11.49 -1.19
C GLN A 299 -0.36 11.56 -2.71
N ILE A 300 0.53 12.43 -3.15
CA ILE A 300 1.03 12.44 -4.53
C ILE A 300 2.38 11.73 -4.59
N ILE A 301 2.67 11.16 -5.76
CA ILE A 301 4.00 10.61 -6.05
C ILE A 301 4.91 11.76 -6.45
N CYS A 302 6.09 11.82 -5.84
CA CYS A 302 7.12 12.78 -6.21
C CYS A 302 7.91 12.21 -7.39
N GLU A 303 7.73 12.80 -8.57
CA GLU A 303 8.65 12.56 -9.67
C GLU A 303 10.04 13.02 -9.23
N LYS A 304 10.97 12.07 -9.09
CA LYS A 304 12.36 12.44 -8.84
C LYS A 304 12.84 13.14 -10.10
N ILE A 305 12.94 14.47 -10.04
CA ILE A 305 13.75 15.21 -10.99
C ILE A 305 15.13 14.58 -10.88
N THR A 306 15.56 13.88 -11.93
CA THR A 306 16.97 13.56 -12.12
C THR A 306 17.69 14.90 -12.22
N ASN A 307 18.07 15.44 -11.07
CA ASN A 307 18.98 16.57 -11.00
C ASN A 307 20.38 16.02 -11.30
N ALA A 308 20.91 16.51 -12.43
CA ALA A 308 22.27 16.40 -12.96
C ALA A 308 22.74 15.01 -13.39
#